data_AF-A0A7S1GWS4-F1
#
_entry.id   AF-A0A7S1GWS4-F1
#
_cell.length_a   1.000
_cell.length_b   1.000
_cell.length_c   1.000
_cell.angle_alpha   90.00
_cell.angle_beta   90.00
_cell.angle_gamma   90.00
#
_symmetry.space_group_name_H-M   'P 1'
#
loop_
_entity.id
_entity.type
_entity.pdbx_description
1 polymer ?
#
loop_
_entity_poly.entity_id
_entity_poly.type
_entity_poly.pdbx_seq_one_letter_code
_entity_poly.pdbx_strand_id
1 'polypeptide(L)'
;MTFRDFLSGMRSGPDVLYLSHQNDNLRVQLEGIILGDVDASLPFADQALGLLPDAVNMWVGPAAAVTTLHKDHYENLYAVVRGKKHFTLYPPTTLPLLYPARYTPKQYRKDPGEG
;
A
#
# COMPACT_ATOMS: atom_id res chain seq x y z
N MET A 1 14.03 9.37 -3.35
CA MET A 1 13.17 10.06 -4.33
C MET A 1 12.26 11.01 -3.54
N THR A 2 12.11 12.26 -3.96
CA THR A 2 11.15 13.17 -3.30
C THR A 2 9.72 12.88 -3.76
N PHE A 3 8.70 13.38 -3.05
CA PHE A 3 7.30 13.22 -3.49
C PHE A 3 7.05 13.91 -4.84
N ARG A 4 7.70 15.04 -5.11
CA ARG A 4 7.65 15.72 -6.41
C ARG A 4 8.20 14.83 -7.53
N ASP A 5 9.37 14.22 -7.31
CA ASP A 5 9.99 13.33 -8.30
C ASP A 5 9.12 12.09 -8.56
N PHE A 6 8.50 11.55 -7.50
CA PHE A 6 7.55 10.44 -7.61
C PHE A 6 6.35 10.82 -8.50
N LEU A 7 5.74 11.98 -8.28
CA LEU A 7 4.62 12.44 -9.10
C LEU A 7 5.03 12.69 -10.56
N SER A 8 6.21 13.25 -10.80
CA SER A 8 6.75 13.43 -12.16
C SER A 8 7.01 12.08 -12.84
N GLY A 9 7.65 11.15 -12.14
CA GLY A 9 7.94 9.81 -12.63
C GLY A 9 6.68 9.01 -12.96
N MET A 10 5.61 9.11 -12.15
CA MET A 10 4.33 8.45 -12.47
C MET A 10 3.65 9.02 -13.72
N ARG A 11 3.86 10.30 -14.05
CA ARG A 11 3.17 10.95 -15.18
C ARG A 11 3.85 10.67 -16.52
N SER A 12 5.17 10.55 -16.53
CA SER A 12 5.95 10.53 -17.77
C SER A 12 7.15 9.59 -17.75
N GLY A 13 7.40 8.88 -16.65
CA GLY A 13 8.52 7.94 -16.54
C GLY A 13 8.19 6.56 -17.13
N PRO A 14 9.21 5.79 -17.55
CA PRO A 14 9.02 4.44 -18.07
C PRO A 14 8.76 3.40 -16.94
N ASP A 15 9.02 3.78 -15.69
CA ASP A 15 8.96 2.87 -14.54
C ASP A 15 7.57 2.83 -13.90
N VAL A 16 7.21 1.65 -13.37
CA VAL A 16 6.01 1.46 -12.54
C VAL A 16 6.31 1.91 -11.12
N LEU A 17 6.03 3.18 -10.80
CA LEU A 17 6.21 3.72 -9.46
C LEU A 17 4.97 3.48 -8.59
N TYR A 18 5.16 2.93 -7.40
CA TYR A 18 4.10 2.67 -6.43
C TYR A 18 4.52 3.17 -5.04
N LEU A 19 3.82 4.17 -4.52
CA LEU A 19 3.94 4.59 -3.12
C LEU A 19 3.15 3.58 -2.28
N SER A 20 3.88 2.67 -1.63
CA SER A 20 3.27 1.54 -0.93
C SER A 20 3.99 1.16 0.36
N HIS A 21 4.69 2.10 0.97
CA HIS A 21 5.40 1.85 2.22
C HIS A 21 4.38 1.71 3.37
N GLN A 22 4.27 0.52 3.94
CA GLN A 22 3.20 0.16 4.90
C GLN A 22 3.69 0.24 6.35
N ASN A 23 4.31 1.35 6.72
CA ASN A 23 4.93 1.54 8.03
C ASN A 23 4.50 2.87 8.67
N ASP A 24 3.24 3.22 8.50
CA ASP A 24 2.67 4.49 8.95
C ASP A 24 3.12 5.71 8.12
N ASN A 25 3.24 5.50 6.80
CA ASN A 25 3.85 6.50 5.91
C ASN A 25 3.05 7.80 5.83
N LEU A 26 1.74 7.79 6.10
CA LEU A 26 0.94 9.01 6.06
C LEU A 26 1.33 9.95 7.20
N ARG A 27 1.39 9.43 8.43
CA ARG A 27 1.75 10.21 9.63
C ARG A 27 3.23 10.54 9.68
N VAL A 28 4.11 9.68 9.19
CA VAL A 28 5.57 9.87 9.33
C VAL A 28 6.19 10.63 8.15
N GLN A 29 5.70 10.42 6.93
CA GLN A 29 6.35 10.93 5.71
C GLN A 29 5.54 11.99 4.97
N LEU A 30 4.23 12.05 5.19
CA LEU A 30 3.31 12.91 4.44
C LEU A 30 2.49 13.86 5.33
N GLU A 31 2.85 13.98 6.60
CA GLU A 31 2.16 14.81 7.60
C GLU A 31 1.91 16.24 7.11
N GLY A 32 2.97 16.92 6.68
CA GLY A 32 2.88 18.29 6.18
C GLY A 32 2.31 18.45 4.77
N ILE A 33 1.79 17.38 4.15
CA ILE A 33 1.30 17.39 2.78
C ILE A 33 -0.21 17.12 2.72
N ILE A 34 -0.66 16.01 3.31
CA ILE A 34 -2.06 15.53 3.15
C ILE A 34 -2.69 14.98 4.43
N LEU A 35 -1.98 14.91 5.57
CA LEU A 35 -2.56 14.34 6.78
C LEU A 35 -3.77 15.16 7.28
N GLY A 36 -3.75 16.48 7.09
CA GLY A 36 -4.87 17.35 7.46
C GLY A 36 -6.12 17.21 6.59
N ASP A 37 -6.05 16.47 5.47
CA ASP A 37 -7.16 16.26 4.54
C ASP A 37 -7.97 14.99 4.87
N VAL A 38 -7.53 14.19 5.84
CA VAL A 38 -8.18 12.93 6.24
C VAL A 38 -8.26 12.79 7.75
N ASP A 39 -9.20 11.97 8.22
CA ASP A 39 -9.29 11.64 9.64
C ASP A 39 -8.08 10.80 10.10
N ALA A 40 -7.60 11.04 11.32
CA ALA A 40 -6.47 10.30 11.90
C ALA A 40 -6.80 8.83 12.22
N SER A 41 -8.09 8.53 12.40
CA SER A 41 -8.65 7.20 12.61
C SER A 41 -10.13 7.18 12.21
N LEU A 42 -10.78 6.03 12.27
CA LEU A 42 -12.20 5.89 11.94
C LEU A 42 -12.99 5.63 13.22
N PRO A 43 -13.79 6.60 13.73
CA PRO A 43 -14.40 6.48 15.06
C PRO A 43 -15.26 5.22 15.28
N PHE A 44 -15.96 4.76 14.24
CA PHE A 44 -16.76 3.53 14.34
C PHE A 44 -15.89 2.29 14.55
N ALA A 45 -14.70 2.25 13.94
CA ALA A 45 -13.77 1.14 14.05
C ALA A 45 -13.05 1.18 15.39
N ASP A 46 -12.64 2.37 15.84
CA ASP A 46 -12.03 2.57 17.15
C ASP A 46 -12.97 2.08 18.26
N GLN A 47 -14.27 2.39 18.13
CA GLN A 47 -15.31 1.89 19.03
C GLN A 47 -15.52 0.37 18.93
N ALA A 48 -15.58 -0.19 17.72
CA ALA A 48 -15.88 -1.60 17.51
C ALA A 48 -14.73 -2.53 17.92
N LEU A 49 -13.49 -2.11 17.67
CA LEU A 49 -12.28 -2.87 17.98
C LEU A 49 -11.71 -2.52 19.37
N GLY A 50 -12.10 -1.38 19.94
CA GLY A 50 -11.58 -0.89 21.22
C GLY A 50 -10.10 -0.46 21.16
N LEU A 51 -9.59 -0.20 19.97
CA LEU A 51 -8.18 0.07 19.67
C LEU A 51 -8.06 1.16 18.61
N LEU A 52 -7.00 1.96 18.69
CA LEU A 52 -6.61 2.90 17.62
C LEU A 52 -5.76 2.19 16.56
N PRO A 53 -5.69 2.71 15.32
CA PRO A 53 -4.87 2.11 14.27
C PRO A 53 -3.38 2.18 14.59
N ASP A 54 -2.70 1.02 14.50
CA ASP A 54 -1.25 0.91 14.61
C ASP A 54 -0.53 1.72 13.53
N ALA A 55 -1.08 1.75 12.32
CA ALA A 55 -0.55 2.48 11.17
C ALA A 55 -1.67 3.07 10.31
N VAL A 56 -1.44 4.27 9.79
CA VAL A 56 -2.25 4.89 8.74
C VAL A 56 -1.36 5.05 7.51
N ASN A 57 -1.73 4.36 6.43
CA ASN A 57 -0.92 4.30 5.22
C ASN A 57 -1.62 4.98 4.05
N MET A 58 -0.83 5.65 3.22
CA MET A 58 -1.23 6.21 1.94
C MET A 58 -0.68 5.36 0.80
N TRP A 59 -1.54 5.08 -0.18
CA TRP A 59 -1.19 4.38 -1.40
C TRP A 59 -1.47 5.22 -2.63
N VAL A 60 -0.47 5.32 -3.51
CA VAL A 60 -0.59 5.98 -4.81
C VAL A 60 0.18 5.18 -5.85
N GLY A 61 -0.47 4.76 -6.93
CA GLY A 61 0.21 4.04 -8.01
C GLY A 61 -0.64 3.89 -9.26
N PRO A 62 -0.03 3.50 -10.39
CA PRO A 62 -0.71 3.25 -11.64
C PRO A 62 -1.44 1.91 -11.62
N ALA A 63 -2.30 1.67 -12.63
CA ALA A 63 -3.00 0.39 -12.79
C ALA A 63 -2.06 -0.83 -12.95
N ALA A 64 -0.83 -0.60 -13.41
CA ALA A 64 0.19 -1.64 -13.55
C ALA A 64 0.80 -2.08 -12.20
N ALA A 65 0.62 -1.32 -11.11
CA ALA A 65 1.12 -1.68 -9.79
C ALA A 65 0.20 -2.72 -9.13
N VAL A 66 0.61 -3.99 -9.15
CA VAL A 66 -0.15 -5.12 -8.60
C VAL A 66 0.53 -5.64 -7.33
N THR A 67 -0.25 -5.77 -6.25
CA THR A 67 0.19 -6.45 -5.03
C THR A 67 -0.17 -7.93 -5.15
N THR A 68 0.78 -8.82 -4.93
CA THR A 68 0.57 -10.28 -5.00
C THR A 68 -0.30 -10.78 -3.85
N LEU A 69 -0.87 -11.98 -3.98
CA LEU A 69 -1.63 -12.61 -2.92
C LEU A 69 -0.77 -12.76 -1.64
N HIS A 70 -1.30 -12.29 -0.52
CA HIS A 70 -0.68 -12.35 0.80
C HIS A 70 -1.77 -12.30 1.87
N LYS A 71 -1.36 -12.39 3.14
CA LYS A 71 -2.19 -12.13 4.30
C LYS A 71 -1.43 -11.25 5.28
N ASP A 72 -2.17 -10.42 6.01
CA ASP A 72 -1.65 -9.61 7.10
C ASP A 72 -2.20 -10.10 8.44
N HIS A 73 -1.59 -9.67 9.53
CA HIS A 73 -2.07 -9.95 10.89
C HIS A 73 -2.80 -8.72 11.48
N TYR A 74 -3.45 -7.93 10.62
CA TYR A 74 -4.12 -6.69 10.96
C TYR A 74 -5.59 -6.71 10.53
N GLU A 75 -6.44 -6.04 11.31
CA GLU A 75 -7.75 -5.61 10.85
C GLU A 75 -7.57 -4.41 9.92
N ASN A 76 -7.81 -4.59 8.63
CA ASN A 76 -7.49 -3.59 7.61
C ASN A 76 -8.76 -2.88 7.10
N LEU A 77 -8.79 -1.55 7.23
CA LEU A 77 -9.85 -0.70 6.68
C LEU A 77 -9.30 0.07 5.48
N TYR A 78 -9.74 -0.32 4.27
CA TYR A 78 -9.21 0.23 3.03
C TYR A 78 -10.14 1.29 2.44
N ALA A 79 -9.74 2.57 2.49
CA ALA A 79 -10.48 3.68 1.92
C ALA A 79 -9.93 4.09 0.53
N VAL A 80 -10.79 4.13 -0.49
CA VAL A 80 -10.43 4.61 -1.84
C VAL A 80 -10.84 6.07 -1.97
N VAL A 81 -9.86 6.99 -1.97
CA VAL A 81 -10.10 8.42 -2.16
C VAL A 81 -10.38 8.75 -3.63
N ARG A 82 -9.63 8.15 -4.57
CA ARG A 82 -9.78 8.37 -6.00
C ARG A 82 -9.45 7.11 -6.81
N GLY A 83 -10.24 6.84 -7.84
CA GLY A 83 -10.06 5.70 -8.74
C GLY A 83 -10.79 4.45 -8.25
N LYS A 84 -10.17 3.29 -8.43
CA LYS A 84 -10.73 1.99 -8.02
C LYS A 84 -9.62 1.07 -7.53
N LYS A 85 -9.92 0.29 -6.50
CA LYS A 85 -9.08 -0.83 -6.05
C LYS A 85 -9.87 -2.13 -6.27
N HIS A 86 -9.26 -3.10 -6.92
CA HIS A 86 -9.85 -4.41 -7.14
C HIS A 86 -9.17 -5.40 -6.19
N PHE A 87 -9.98 -6.09 -5.39
CA PHE A 87 -9.51 -7.11 -4.44
C PHE A 87 -10.00 -8.48 -4.89
N THR A 88 -9.07 -9.45 -4.89
CA THR A 88 -9.41 -10.87 -4.94
C THR A 88 -9.14 -11.42 -3.55
N LEU A 89 -10.19 -11.82 -2.84
CA LEU A 89 -10.12 -12.27 -1.45
C LEU A 89 -10.36 -13.77 -1.34
N TYR A 90 -9.60 -14.41 -0.46
CA TYR A 90 -9.79 -15.79 -0.07
C TYR A 90 -9.90 -15.86 1.45
N PRO A 91 -10.87 -16.60 2.01
CA PRO A 91 -10.94 -16.78 3.45
C PRO A 91 -9.74 -17.62 3.94
N PRO A 92 -9.31 -17.47 5.21
CA PRO A 92 -8.18 -18.22 5.77
C PRO A 92 -8.30 -19.75 5.61
N THR A 93 -9.53 -20.27 5.59
CA THR A 93 -9.85 -21.69 5.36
C THR A 93 -9.44 -22.20 3.99
N THR A 94 -9.16 -21.31 3.02
CA THR A 94 -8.72 -21.69 1.67
C THR A 94 -7.22 -21.96 1.59
N LEU A 95 -6.44 -21.68 2.65
CA LEU A 95 -4.98 -21.84 2.66
C LEU A 95 -4.48 -23.19 2.11
N PRO A 96 -5.10 -24.36 2.40
CA PRO A 96 -4.66 -25.64 1.84
C PRO A 96 -4.72 -25.72 0.31
N LEU A 97 -5.52 -24.86 -0.34
CA LEU A 97 -5.74 -24.81 -1.79
C LEU A 97 -4.92 -23.71 -2.49
N LEU A 98 -4.12 -22.94 -1.74
CA LEU A 98 -3.35 -21.80 -2.27
C LEU A 98 -1.88 -22.12 -2.56
N TYR A 99 -1.45 -23.37 -2.34
CA TYR A 99 -0.12 -23.89 -2.69
C TYR A 99 1.06 -22.97 -2.28
N PRO A 100 1.17 -22.51 -1.02
CA PRO A 100 2.26 -21.65 -0.59
C PRO A 100 3.62 -22.36 -0.73
N ALA A 101 4.62 -21.65 -1.24
CA ALA A 101 5.99 -22.14 -1.39
C ALA A 101 7.00 -21.22 -0.71
N ARG A 102 8.17 -21.78 -0.38
CA ARG A 102 9.29 -21.02 0.19
C ARG A 102 10.19 -20.52 -0.93
N TYR A 103 10.59 -19.26 -0.84
CA TYR A 103 11.50 -18.63 -1.81
C TYR A 103 12.65 -17.94 -1.07
N THR A 104 13.83 -17.91 -1.70
CA THR A 104 14.94 -17.09 -1.22
C THR A 104 14.65 -15.62 -1.52
N PRO A 105 14.76 -14.71 -0.54
CA PRO A 105 14.57 -13.27 -0.78
C PRO A 105 15.52 -12.74 -1.86
N LYS A 106 14.98 -11.90 -2.75
CA LYS A 106 15.73 -11.21 -3.80
C LYS A 106 15.28 -9.76 -3.87
N GLN A 107 16.17 -8.88 -4.29
CA GLN A 107 15.89 -7.47 -4.51
C GLN A 107 16.18 -7.14 -5.97
N TYR A 108 15.20 -6.53 -6.64
CA TYR A 108 15.40 -6.01 -7.99
C TYR A 108 16.39 -4.85 -7.98
N ARG A 109 17.29 -4.83 -8.96
CA ARG A 109 18.16 -3.69 -9.27
C ARG A 109 18.04 -3.44 -10.77
N LYS A 110 17.62 -2.22 -11.13
CA LYS A 110 17.59 -1.79 -12.52
C LYS A 110 19.02 -1.62 -13.02
N ASP A 111 19.33 -2.16 -14.19
CA ASP A 111 20.61 -1.92 -14.85
C ASP A 111 20.63 -0.45 -15.36
N PRO A 112 21.64 0.36 -15.03
CA PRO A 112 21.73 1.74 -15.51
C PRO A 112 21.82 1.88 -17.05
N GLY A 113 22.04 0.79 -17.80
CA GLY A 113 22.20 0.82 -19.27
C GLY A 113 20.93 0.69 -20.13
N GLU A 114 19.76 0.43 -19.55
CA GLU A 114 18.50 0.31 -20.31
C GLU A 114 17.65 1.59 -20.17
N GLY A 115 17.72 2.46 -21.19
CA GLY A 115 16.95 3.69 -21.34
C GLY A 115 16.77 4.09 -22.79
#